data_AF-A0A250B2S9-F1
#
_entry.id   AF-A0A250B2S9-F1
#
_cell.length_a   1.000
_cell.length_b   1.000
_cell.length_c   1.000
_cell.angle_alpha   90.00
_cell.angle_beta   90.00
_cell.angle_gamma   90.00
#
_symmetry.space_group_name_H-M   'P 1'
#
loop_
_entity.id
_entity.type
_entity.pdbx_description
1 polymer ?
#
loop_
_entity_poly.entity_id
_entity_poly.type
_entity_poly.pdbx_seq_one_letter_code
_entity_poly.pdbx_strand_id
1 'polypeptide(L)'
;MMKFKTTKELYFSILYDDSLDTKLSAAAAADCFKDKLFFLISNSSAIIENVVAFLKNNADLKCDIVLLDRNWLLDTVPFFIHDIFESQIKITQIILEDNLSQKKILPSKEVINSAISKLISGESVDANTISNPIIRNKISNEVKVLINARNCIINYYIGASVFYPSVNISKRTKTDFEGLKLEEYITSLQDIKKLTNNNSLKINQYLNKKLATLGRYLPVVPQIPNDIIDKTRPSNSLHDGFPTIYKLLSCFQYKSALLSIEYKNPNSAFLHSIRTIETYIEGFLIYANIATISDCYKRNALFEKDAFLINNQKVSGFGRKYASAGNINNIKNHKFYQNIREMIDLRNKLYLTHGDMKACSTLTKRSLNYIIAIINHIDLVSNQKTLPWSKIYRDIDKSLRFDFYGVTKSSLSNSFIHEIYFQLHRDE
;
A
#
# COMPACT_ATOMS: atom_id res chain seq x y z
N MET A 1 -17.44 -23.05 -3.90
CA MET A 1 -16.30 -23.95 -4.12
C MET A 1 -16.23 -24.90 -2.95
N MET A 2 -16.55 -26.18 -3.17
CA MET A 2 -16.51 -27.21 -2.13
C MET A 2 -15.04 -27.52 -1.85
N LYS A 3 -14.59 -27.35 -0.60
CA LYS A 3 -13.22 -27.62 -0.20
C LYS A 3 -13.17 -28.97 0.52
N PHE A 4 -12.22 -29.81 0.13
CA PHE A 4 -12.02 -31.09 0.80
C PHE A 4 -11.27 -30.85 2.12
N LYS A 5 -11.82 -31.33 3.25
CA LYS A 5 -11.19 -31.19 4.57
C LYS A 5 -10.71 -32.55 5.06
N THR A 6 -9.44 -32.64 5.40
CA THR A 6 -8.82 -33.85 5.97
C THR A 6 -7.68 -33.48 6.93
N THR A 7 -7.39 -34.38 7.85
CA THR A 7 -6.25 -34.31 8.79
C THR A 7 -5.13 -35.29 8.43
N LYS A 8 -5.33 -36.16 7.45
CA LYS A 8 -4.34 -37.15 6.99
C LYS A 8 -3.38 -36.51 5.99
N GLU A 9 -2.10 -36.92 6.00
CA GLU A 9 -1.15 -36.53 4.95
C GLU A 9 -1.69 -36.90 3.55
N LEU A 10 -1.46 -36.03 2.58
CA LEU A 10 -2.00 -36.16 1.23
C LEU A 10 -0.88 -36.42 0.23
N TYR A 11 -1.13 -37.39 -0.64
CA TYR A 11 -0.26 -37.76 -1.74
C TYR A 11 -1.04 -37.57 -3.04
N PHE A 12 -0.39 -37.06 -4.09
CA PHE A 12 -1.06 -36.93 -5.38
C PHE A 12 -0.11 -37.12 -6.57
N SER A 13 -0.67 -37.56 -7.69
CA SER A 13 -0.01 -37.55 -9.00
C SER A 13 -0.86 -36.80 -10.01
N ILE A 14 -0.20 -36.23 -11.01
CA ILE A 14 -0.85 -35.56 -12.13
C ILE A 14 -0.78 -36.50 -13.34
N LEU A 15 -1.92 -36.70 -14.01
CA LEU A 15 -2.02 -37.51 -15.21
C LEU A 15 -2.11 -36.59 -16.44
N TYR A 16 -1.07 -36.64 -17.27
CA TYR A 16 -0.97 -35.89 -18.53
C TYR A 16 -1.46 -36.69 -19.75
N ASP A 17 -1.32 -38.01 -19.72
CA ASP A 17 -1.77 -38.95 -20.76
C ASP A 17 -2.28 -40.25 -20.15
N ASP A 18 -2.74 -41.16 -20.99
CA ASP A 18 -3.15 -42.52 -20.63
C ASP A 18 -2.31 -43.59 -21.35
N SER A 19 -1.03 -43.30 -21.60
CA SER A 19 -0.09 -44.29 -22.15
C SER A 19 0.02 -45.52 -21.24
N LEU A 20 0.50 -46.64 -21.80
CA LEU A 20 0.68 -47.88 -21.02
C LEU A 20 1.67 -47.65 -19.86
N ASP A 21 2.73 -46.89 -20.08
CA ASP A 21 3.74 -46.58 -19.05
C ASP A 21 3.15 -45.73 -17.92
N THR A 22 2.33 -44.72 -18.25
CA THR A 22 1.59 -43.92 -17.25
C THR A 22 0.62 -44.79 -16.46
N LYS A 23 -0.11 -45.70 -17.13
CA LYS A 23 -1.05 -46.64 -16.49
C LYS A 23 -0.33 -47.58 -15.51
N LEU A 24 0.81 -48.16 -15.92
CA LEU A 24 1.64 -49.02 -15.07
C LEU A 24 2.22 -48.26 -13.87
N SER A 25 2.71 -47.04 -14.10
CA SER A 25 3.27 -46.19 -13.04
C SER A 25 2.20 -45.74 -12.05
N ALA A 26 1.00 -45.40 -12.53
CA ALA A 26 -0.14 -45.09 -11.68
C ALA A 26 -0.57 -46.31 -10.83
N ALA A 27 -0.52 -47.52 -11.39
CA ALA A 27 -0.78 -48.75 -10.65
C ALA A 27 0.26 -48.99 -9.55
N ALA A 28 1.55 -48.84 -9.86
CA ALA A 28 2.61 -48.95 -8.88
C ALA A 28 2.48 -47.91 -7.76
N ALA A 29 2.12 -46.66 -8.10
CA ALA A 29 1.84 -45.62 -7.11
C ALA A 29 0.64 -45.97 -6.22
N ALA A 30 -0.47 -46.41 -6.82
CA ALA A 30 -1.68 -46.76 -6.09
C ALA A 30 -1.44 -47.93 -5.10
N ASP A 31 -0.66 -48.95 -5.48
CA ASP A 31 -0.29 -50.03 -4.54
C ASP A 31 0.67 -49.54 -3.44
N CYS A 32 1.69 -48.74 -3.79
CA CYS A 32 2.66 -48.21 -2.83
C CYS A 32 2.01 -47.31 -1.78
N PHE A 33 0.97 -46.55 -2.17
CA PHE A 33 0.28 -45.58 -1.32
C PHE A 33 -1.15 -45.99 -0.94
N LYS A 34 -1.51 -47.27 -1.04
CA LYS A 34 -2.88 -47.77 -0.76
C LYS A 34 -3.40 -47.49 0.65
N ASP A 35 -2.50 -47.43 1.64
CA ASP A 35 -2.84 -47.10 3.04
C ASP A 35 -2.80 -45.59 3.33
N LYS A 36 -2.57 -44.76 2.29
CA LYS A 36 -2.48 -43.31 2.36
C LYS A 36 -3.63 -42.66 1.59
N LEU A 37 -3.85 -41.38 1.83
CA LEU A 37 -4.80 -40.59 1.05
C LEU A 37 -4.14 -40.17 -0.27
N PHE A 38 -4.32 -40.99 -1.32
CA PHE A 38 -3.69 -40.80 -2.62
C PHE A 38 -4.69 -40.39 -3.70
N PHE A 39 -4.40 -39.27 -4.38
CA PHE A 39 -5.22 -38.71 -5.44
C PHE A 39 -4.54 -38.80 -6.81
N LEU A 40 -5.31 -39.20 -7.82
CA LEU A 40 -4.97 -38.96 -9.22
C LEU A 40 -5.69 -37.70 -9.72
N ILE A 41 -4.93 -36.78 -10.30
CA ILE A 41 -5.44 -35.48 -10.76
C ILE A 41 -5.27 -35.36 -12.27
N SER A 42 -6.33 -35.04 -12.98
CA SER A 42 -6.27 -34.66 -14.39
C SER A 42 -7.33 -33.59 -14.71
N ASN A 43 -7.21 -32.98 -15.88
CA ASN A 43 -8.24 -32.10 -16.46
C ASN A 43 -8.99 -32.79 -17.63
N SER A 44 -8.72 -34.08 -17.87
CA SER A 44 -9.35 -34.91 -18.90
C SER A 44 -10.08 -36.08 -18.27
N SER A 45 -11.40 -36.12 -18.48
CA SER A 45 -12.24 -37.24 -18.04
C SER A 45 -11.84 -38.56 -18.72
N ALA A 46 -11.53 -38.52 -20.02
CA ALA A 46 -11.14 -39.70 -20.78
C ALA A 46 -9.85 -40.35 -20.25
N ILE A 47 -8.85 -39.54 -19.88
CA ILE A 47 -7.60 -40.03 -19.29
C ILE A 47 -7.89 -40.73 -17.96
N ILE A 48 -8.66 -40.08 -17.08
CA ILE A 48 -9.05 -40.62 -15.78
C ILE A 48 -9.79 -41.94 -15.95
N GLU A 49 -10.82 -41.98 -16.80
CA GLU A 49 -11.65 -43.17 -17.04
C GLU A 49 -10.79 -44.35 -17.53
N ASN A 50 -9.89 -44.10 -18.48
CA ASN A 50 -9.01 -45.14 -19.03
C ASN A 50 -8.00 -45.67 -18.00
N VAL A 51 -7.40 -44.79 -17.19
CA VAL A 51 -6.46 -45.20 -16.14
C VAL A 51 -7.19 -45.97 -15.04
N VAL A 52 -8.35 -45.50 -14.60
CA VAL A 52 -9.15 -46.16 -13.55
C VAL A 52 -9.66 -47.52 -14.00
N ALA A 53 -10.10 -47.65 -15.25
CA ALA A 53 -10.48 -48.95 -15.82
C ALA A 53 -9.31 -49.93 -15.81
N PHE A 54 -8.10 -49.46 -16.15
CA PHE A 54 -6.89 -50.28 -16.10
C PHE A 54 -6.56 -50.75 -14.67
N LEU A 55 -6.63 -49.85 -13.68
CA LEU A 55 -6.38 -50.16 -12.27
C LEU A 55 -7.34 -51.22 -11.72
N LYS A 56 -8.64 -51.08 -12.02
CA LYS A 56 -9.68 -52.04 -11.62
C LYS A 56 -9.46 -53.42 -12.24
N ASN A 57 -9.10 -53.45 -13.53
CA ASN A 57 -8.96 -54.71 -14.26
C ASN A 57 -7.68 -55.50 -13.91
N ASN A 58 -6.63 -54.84 -13.43
CA ASN A 58 -5.32 -55.50 -13.24
C ASN A 58 -4.91 -55.73 -11.79
N ALA A 59 -5.50 -55.04 -10.81
CA ALA A 59 -5.01 -55.16 -9.43
C ALA A 59 -6.00 -54.77 -8.32
N ASP A 60 -7.29 -54.51 -8.64
CA ASP A 60 -8.31 -54.01 -7.69
C ASP A 60 -7.81 -52.83 -6.81
N LEU A 61 -6.94 -52.00 -7.39
CA LEU A 61 -6.28 -50.90 -6.67
C LEU A 61 -7.22 -49.70 -6.54
N LYS A 62 -7.30 -49.15 -5.33
CA LYS A 62 -8.14 -48.00 -5.00
C LYS A 62 -7.32 -46.72 -4.99
N CYS A 63 -7.84 -45.68 -5.62
CA CYS A 63 -7.31 -44.32 -5.55
C CYS A 63 -8.48 -43.32 -5.58
N ASP A 64 -8.29 -42.17 -4.93
CA ASP A 64 -9.22 -41.05 -5.06
C ASP A 64 -8.92 -40.27 -6.35
N ILE A 65 -9.95 -39.62 -6.89
CA ILE A 65 -9.85 -38.93 -8.18
C ILE A 65 -10.26 -37.47 -8.03
N VAL A 66 -9.46 -36.58 -8.63
CA VAL A 66 -9.79 -35.17 -8.81
C VAL A 66 -9.80 -34.83 -10.29
N LEU A 67 -10.98 -34.52 -10.82
CA LEU A 67 -11.12 -33.98 -12.17
C LEU A 67 -11.21 -32.46 -12.10
N LEU A 68 -10.24 -31.80 -12.72
CA LEU A 68 -10.18 -30.36 -12.89
C LEU A 68 -10.91 -29.95 -14.17
N ASP A 69 -11.44 -28.73 -14.19
CA ASP A 69 -11.95 -28.14 -15.44
C ASP A 69 -10.85 -28.06 -16.52
N ARG A 70 -11.24 -28.16 -17.80
CA ARG A 70 -10.31 -28.20 -18.94
C ARG A 70 -9.45 -26.93 -19.06
N ASN A 71 -9.88 -25.81 -18.49
CA ASN A 71 -9.09 -24.57 -18.50
C ASN A 71 -7.93 -24.57 -17.50
N TRP A 72 -7.85 -25.56 -16.60
CA TRP A 72 -6.70 -25.69 -15.72
C TRP A 72 -5.45 -26.05 -16.51
N LEU A 73 -4.37 -25.33 -16.21
CA LEU A 73 -3.03 -25.76 -16.58
C LEU A 73 -2.50 -26.71 -15.50
N LEU A 74 -2.38 -28.00 -15.83
CA LEU A 74 -1.98 -29.06 -14.89
C LEU A 74 -0.67 -28.76 -14.14
N ASP A 75 0.31 -28.16 -14.81
CA ASP A 75 1.60 -27.79 -14.20
C ASP A 75 1.49 -26.78 -13.04
N THR A 76 0.35 -26.10 -12.91
CA THR A 76 0.08 -25.15 -11.83
C THR A 76 -0.56 -25.81 -10.61
N VAL A 77 -1.07 -27.03 -10.73
CA VAL A 77 -1.73 -27.78 -9.66
C VAL A 77 -0.87 -27.87 -8.40
N PRO A 78 0.44 -28.19 -8.47
CA PRO A 78 1.27 -28.25 -7.26
C PRO A 78 1.31 -26.93 -6.51
N PHE A 79 1.18 -25.79 -7.19
CA PHE A 79 1.16 -24.49 -6.54
C PHE A 79 -0.16 -24.20 -5.80
N PHE A 80 -1.30 -24.70 -6.31
CA PHE A 80 -2.63 -24.44 -5.75
C PHE A 80 -3.19 -25.56 -4.90
N ILE A 81 -2.52 -26.71 -4.81
CA ILE A 81 -3.01 -27.91 -4.14
C ILE A 81 -3.41 -27.65 -2.68
N HIS A 82 -2.63 -26.83 -1.96
CA HIS A 82 -2.95 -26.44 -0.59
C HIS A 82 -4.24 -25.62 -0.48
N ASP A 83 -4.59 -24.84 -1.50
CA ASP A 83 -5.83 -24.06 -1.54
C ASP A 83 -7.04 -24.92 -1.91
N ILE A 84 -6.84 -25.97 -2.70
CA ILE A 84 -7.86 -26.95 -3.09
C ILE A 84 -8.28 -27.78 -1.86
N PHE A 85 -7.29 -28.23 -1.08
CA PHE A 85 -7.49 -29.16 0.05
C PHE A 85 -7.58 -28.48 1.44
N GLU A 86 -7.63 -27.15 1.50
CA GLU A 86 -7.77 -26.31 2.72
C GLU A 86 -6.98 -26.84 3.93
N SER A 87 -5.70 -27.14 3.72
CA SER A 87 -4.98 -28.10 4.53
C SER A 87 -3.76 -27.45 5.20
N GLN A 88 -3.57 -27.66 6.51
CA GLN A 88 -2.28 -27.41 7.19
C GLN A 88 -1.35 -28.63 7.16
N ILE A 89 -1.74 -29.67 6.43
CA ILE A 89 -1.07 -30.97 6.39
C ILE A 89 0.06 -30.96 5.37
N LYS A 90 0.95 -31.95 5.51
CA LYS A 90 1.98 -32.23 4.53
C LYS A 90 1.34 -32.77 3.25
N ILE A 91 1.63 -32.10 2.13
CA ILE A 91 1.23 -32.54 0.79
C ILE A 91 2.49 -32.95 0.01
N THR A 92 2.44 -34.13 -0.60
CA THR A 92 3.55 -34.69 -1.38
C THR A 92 3.05 -35.02 -2.79
N GLN A 93 3.76 -34.52 -3.80
CA GLN A 93 3.56 -34.94 -5.19
C GLN A 93 4.39 -36.19 -5.46
N ILE A 94 3.79 -37.18 -6.11
CA ILE A 94 4.44 -38.38 -6.63
C ILE A 94 4.60 -38.21 -8.14
N ILE A 95 5.85 -38.23 -8.61
CA ILE A 95 6.20 -38.05 -10.02
C ILE A 95 6.25 -39.43 -10.68
N LEU A 96 5.24 -39.74 -11.50
CA LEU A 96 5.08 -41.07 -12.11
C LEU A 96 6.24 -41.41 -13.06
N GLU A 97 6.66 -40.45 -13.87
CA GLU A 97 7.70 -40.58 -14.90
C GLU A 97 9.12 -40.75 -14.33
N ASP A 98 9.32 -40.44 -13.05
CA ASP A 98 10.63 -40.43 -12.38
C ASP A 98 10.69 -41.48 -11.27
N ASN A 99 10.31 -42.72 -11.60
CA ASN A 99 10.31 -43.87 -10.68
C ASN A 99 9.62 -43.57 -9.33
N LEU A 100 8.47 -42.89 -9.38
CA LEU A 100 7.69 -42.50 -8.20
C LEU A 100 8.44 -41.57 -7.23
N SER A 101 9.32 -40.72 -7.73
CA SER A 101 10.04 -39.76 -6.90
C SER A 101 9.07 -38.82 -6.16
N GLN A 102 9.44 -38.46 -4.93
CA GLN A 102 8.58 -37.72 -4.01
C GLN A 102 9.02 -36.27 -3.90
N LYS A 103 8.09 -35.34 -4.13
CA LYS A 103 8.33 -33.90 -4.02
C LYS A 103 7.40 -33.29 -2.99
N LYS A 104 7.95 -32.79 -1.88
CA LYS A 104 7.19 -32.03 -0.88
C LYS A 104 6.69 -30.72 -1.50
N ILE A 105 5.40 -30.44 -1.32
CA ILE A 105 4.77 -29.23 -1.82
C ILE A 105 4.60 -28.20 -0.70
N LEU A 106 5.17 -27.02 -0.90
CA LEU A 106 5.05 -25.89 0.02
C LEU A 106 3.71 -25.16 -0.16
N PRO A 107 3.12 -24.62 0.93
CA PRO A 107 1.95 -23.76 0.84
C PRO A 107 2.17 -22.54 -0.06
N SER A 108 1.18 -22.20 -0.88
CA SER A 108 1.25 -21.05 -1.80
C SER A 108 1.58 -19.73 -1.09
N LYS A 109 1.15 -19.59 0.17
CA LYS A 109 1.46 -18.43 1.04
C LYS A 109 2.95 -18.27 1.30
N GLU A 110 3.65 -19.34 1.64
CA GLU A 110 5.08 -19.31 1.92
C GLU A 110 5.87 -18.95 0.66
N VAL A 111 5.50 -19.57 -0.45
CA VAL A 111 6.12 -19.34 -1.76
C VAL A 111 5.94 -17.89 -2.24
N ILE A 112 4.71 -17.36 -2.17
CA ILE A 112 4.42 -15.96 -2.56
C ILE A 112 5.16 -14.98 -1.64
N ASN A 113 5.15 -15.19 -0.33
CA ASN A 113 5.83 -14.28 0.61
C ASN A 113 7.35 -14.29 0.41
N SER A 114 7.95 -15.45 0.11
CA SER A 114 9.37 -15.55 -0.23
C SER A 114 9.70 -14.73 -1.48
N ALA A 115 8.91 -14.89 -2.55
CA ALA A 115 9.08 -14.12 -3.77
C ALA A 115 8.88 -12.61 -3.57
N ILE A 116 7.88 -12.20 -2.78
CA ILE A 116 7.67 -10.79 -2.39
C ILE A 116 8.90 -10.24 -1.66
N SER A 117 9.45 -11.00 -0.71
CA SER A 117 10.60 -10.57 0.09
C SER A 117 11.83 -10.33 -0.79
N LYS A 118 12.14 -11.27 -1.70
CA LYS A 118 13.22 -11.12 -2.69
C LYS A 118 13.03 -9.89 -3.57
N LEU A 119 11.84 -9.69 -4.12
CA LEU A 119 11.58 -8.55 -5.01
C LEU A 119 11.66 -7.21 -4.28
N ILE A 120 11.26 -7.15 -3.00
CA ILE A 120 11.40 -5.96 -2.17
C ILE A 120 12.88 -5.67 -1.84
N SER A 121 13.72 -6.69 -1.66
CA SER A 121 15.16 -6.52 -1.45
C SER A 121 15.93 -6.20 -2.75
N GLY A 122 15.27 -6.27 -3.91
CA GLY A 122 15.90 -6.05 -5.21
C GLY A 122 16.51 -7.31 -5.83
N GLU A 123 16.29 -8.47 -5.22
CA GLU A 123 16.71 -9.77 -5.74
C GLU A 123 15.73 -10.30 -6.82
N SER A 124 16.23 -11.20 -7.67
CA SER A 124 15.41 -11.91 -8.64
C SER A 124 14.71 -13.13 -8.03
N VAL A 125 13.51 -13.44 -8.51
CA VAL A 125 12.83 -14.69 -8.17
C VAL A 125 13.33 -15.79 -9.12
N ASP A 126 13.94 -16.82 -8.56
CA ASP A 126 14.59 -17.92 -9.28
C ASP A 126 13.78 -19.23 -9.22
N ALA A 127 14.29 -20.28 -9.87
CA ALA A 127 13.68 -21.62 -9.88
C ALA A 127 13.66 -22.30 -8.51
N ASN A 128 14.59 -21.93 -7.61
CA ASN A 128 14.64 -22.44 -6.24
C ASN A 128 13.51 -21.85 -5.39
N THR A 129 13.08 -20.63 -5.72
CA THR A 129 11.96 -19.96 -5.06
C THR A 129 10.63 -20.46 -5.60
N ILE A 130 10.49 -20.51 -6.94
CA ILE A 130 9.28 -20.95 -7.63
C ILE A 130 9.70 -21.79 -8.84
N SER A 131 9.45 -23.10 -8.76
CA SER A 131 9.86 -24.02 -9.82
C SER A 131 9.08 -23.80 -11.11
N ASN A 132 7.77 -23.56 -11.02
CA ASN A 132 6.92 -23.35 -12.20
C ASN A 132 7.21 -21.95 -12.82
N PRO A 133 7.70 -21.87 -14.07
CA PRO A 133 8.10 -20.60 -14.68
C PRO A 133 6.92 -19.67 -14.96
N ILE A 134 5.73 -20.20 -15.24
CA ILE A 134 4.52 -19.40 -15.50
C ILE A 134 4.08 -18.70 -14.23
N ILE A 135 4.00 -19.44 -13.11
CA ILE A 135 3.66 -18.88 -11.80
C ILE A 135 4.74 -17.89 -11.35
N ARG A 136 6.02 -18.23 -11.53
CA ARG A 136 7.15 -17.36 -11.20
C ARG A 136 7.10 -16.02 -11.92
N ASN A 137 6.92 -16.06 -13.25
CA ASN A 137 6.86 -14.86 -14.08
C ASN A 137 5.65 -14.00 -13.70
N LYS A 138 4.49 -14.62 -13.44
CA LYS A 138 3.28 -13.91 -13.05
C LYS A 138 3.42 -13.20 -11.70
N ILE A 139 3.89 -13.90 -10.66
CA ILE A 139 4.18 -13.30 -9.35
C ILE A 139 5.19 -12.17 -9.50
N SER A 140 6.26 -12.39 -10.26
CA SER A 140 7.31 -11.38 -10.47
C SER A 140 6.75 -10.11 -11.09
N ASN A 141 5.92 -10.24 -12.14
CA ASN A 141 5.33 -9.10 -12.82
C ASN A 141 4.34 -8.35 -11.91
N GLU A 142 3.43 -9.07 -11.26
CA GLU A 142 2.41 -8.48 -10.39
C GLU A 142 3.02 -7.75 -9.19
N VAL A 143 3.99 -8.38 -8.52
CA VAL A 143 4.67 -7.77 -7.37
C VAL A 143 5.49 -6.56 -7.82
N LYS A 144 6.18 -6.60 -8.97
CA LYS A 144 6.89 -5.43 -9.53
C LYS A 144 5.95 -4.26 -9.78
N VAL A 145 4.76 -4.50 -10.35
CA VAL A 145 3.75 -3.46 -10.56
C VAL A 145 3.31 -2.83 -9.24
N LEU A 146 3.07 -3.65 -8.22
CA LEU A 146 2.71 -3.18 -6.88
C LEU A 146 3.85 -2.41 -6.21
N ILE A 147 5.10 -2.85 -6.37
CA ILE A 147 6.29 -2.13 -5.89
C ILE A 147 6.40 -0.77 -6.59
N ASN A 148 6.24 -0.72 -7.91
CA ASN A 148 6.27 0.52 -8.67
C ASN A 148 5.18 1.49 -8.20
N ALA A 149 3.94 1.02 -8.04
CA ALA A 149 2.85 1.85 -7.52
C ALA A 149 3.13 2.37 -6.10
N ARG A 150 3.64 1.51 -5.21
CA ARG A 150 4.08 1.91 -3.87
C ARG A 150 5.18 2.97 -3.95
N ASN A 151 6.16 2.79 -4.84
CA ASN A 151 7.27 3.72 -5.01
C ASN A 151 6.82 5.06 -5.60
N CYS A 152 5.85 5.11 -6.53
CA CYS A 152 5.25 6.37 -6.98
C CYS A 152 4.65 7.18 -5.82
N ILE A 153 3.96 6.50 -4.90
CA ILE A 153 3.37 7.12 -3.71
C ILE A 153 4.47 7.54 -2.73
N ILE A 154 5.43 6.67 -2.46
CA ILE A 154 6.55 6.96 -1.55
C ILE A 154 7.38 8.13 -2.10
N ASN A 155 7.73 8.16 -3.39
CA ASN A 155 8.51 9.23 -4.01
C ASN A 155 7.82 10.59 -3.95
N TYR A 156 6.48 10.63 -3.97
CA TYR A 156 5.75 11.85 -3.65
C TYR A 156 6.05 12.33 -2.21
N TYR A 157 6.01 11.42 -1.24
CA TYR A 157 6.26 11.76 0.17
C TYR A 157 7.73 12.03 0.50
N ILE A 158 8.68 11.27 -0.08
CA ILE A 158 10.11 11.29 0.30
C ILE A 158 11.10 11.55 -0.83
N GLY A 159 10.68 11.55 -2.09
CA GLY A 159 11.60 11.58 -3.25
C GLY A 159 11.89 12.99 -3.73
N ALA A 160 10.84 13.74 -4.08
CA ALA A 160 11.02 15.10 -4.61
C ALA A 160 11.12 16.17 -3.51
N SER A 161 10.42 16.00 -2.38
CA SER A 161 10.26 17.04 -1.34
C SER A 161 11.27 16.95 -0.18
N VAL A 162 11.82 15.75 0.11
CA VAL A 162 12.77 15.49 1.22
C VAL A 162 14.23 15.76 0.84
N PHE A 163 14.64 15.51 -0.41
CA PHE A 163 16.06 15.63 -0.85
C PHE A 163 16.42 17.00 -1.44
N TYR A 164 15.43 17.87 -1.63
CA TYR A 164 15.64 19.29 -1.98
C TYR A 164 15.11 20.25 -0.89
N PRO A 165 15.56 20.14 0.36
CA PRO A 165 15.17 21.05 1.44
C PRO A 165 15.68 22.48 1.22
N SER A 166 16.62 22.70 0.30
CA SER A 166 17.12 24.01 -0.13
C SER A 166 16.13 24.78 -1.01
N VAL A 167 15.11 24.11 -1.52
CA VAL A 167 14.05 24.73 -2.30
C VAL A 167 12.85 24.88 -1.37
N ASN A 168 12.81 26.03 -0.68
CA ASN A 168 11.60 26.54 -0.05
C ASN A 168 10.41 26.27 -0.99
N ILE A 169 9.23 25.87 -0.50
CA ILE A 169 8.05 25.72 -1.38
C ILE A 169 7.86 27.01 -2.20
N SER A 170 8.13 28.17 -1.59
CA SER A 170 8.21 29.50 -2.21
C SER A 170 9.28 29.73 -3.30
N LYS A 171 10.15 28.75 -3.57
CA LYS A 171 11.13 28.73 -4.68
C LYS A 171 10.75 27.72 -5.77
N ARG A 172 9.88 26.74 -5.48
CA ARG A 172 9.26 25.87 -6.49
C ARG A 172 8.04 26.53 -7.12
N THR A 173 7.33 27.31 -6.32
CA THR A 173 6.12 28.01 -6.71
C THR A 173 6.38 29.51 -6.75
N LYS A 174 5.84 30.19 -7.76
CA LYS A 174 5.99 31.64 -7.97
C LYS A 174 5.30 32.44 -6.86
N THR A 175 4.34 31.84 -6.14
CA THR A 175 3.58 32.46 -5.02
C THR A 175 3.25 31.44 -3.91
N ASP A 176 2.80 31.91 -2.73
CA ASP A 176 2.36 31.01 -1.64
C ASP A 176 1.11 30.19 -2.04
N PHE A 177 0.25 30.76 -2.89
CA PHE A 177 -0.97 30.09 -3.37
C PHE A 177 -0.68 28.93 -4.33
N GLU A 178 0.30 29.08 -5.23
CA GLU A 178 0.70 27.99 -6.13
C GLU A 178 1.16 26.73 -5.37
N GLY A 179 1.75 26.91 -4.17
CA GLY A 179 2.10 25.79 -3.27
C GLY A 179 0.91 24.92 -2.84
N LEU A 180 -0.31 25.46 -2.92
CA LEU A 180 -1.55 24.77 -2.56
C LEU A 180 -2.12 23.91 -3.71
N LYS A 181 -1.55 23.98 -4.92
CA LYS A 181 -2.05 23.26 -6.12
C LYS A 181 -1.73 21.77 -6.15
N LEU A 182 -0.81 21.31 -5.29
CA LEU A 182 -0.41 19.91 -5.16
C LEU A 182 -0.01 19.24 -6.49
N GLU A 183 0.75 19.92 -7.34
CA GLU A 183 1.12 19.40 -8.66
C GLU A 183 1.80 18.02 -8.57
N GLU A 184 2.77 17.86 -7.68
CA GLU A 184 3.47 16.58 -7.46
C GLU A 184 2.51 15.45 -7.02
N TYR A 185 1.47 15.79 -6.27
CA TYR A 185 0.45 14.82 -5.87
C TYR A 185 -0.34 14.36 -7.09
N ILE A 186 -0.79 15.30 -7.91
CA ILE A 186 -1.54 15.03 -9.14
C ILE A 186 -0.69 14.18 -10.10
N THR A 187 0.59 14.51 -10.27
CA THR A 187 1.53 13.70 -11.06
C THR A 187 1.66 12.28 -10.52
N SER A 188 1.81 12.09 -9.20
CA SER A 188 1.87 10.76 -8.59
C SER A 188 0.60 9.93 -8.88
N LEU A 189 -0.58 10.55 -8.82
CA LEU A 189 -1.84 9.87 -9.19
C LEU A 189 -1.88 9.50 -10.68
N GLN A 190 -1.39 10.37 -11.56
CA GLN A 190 -1.30 10.07 -12.99
C GLN A 190 -0.33 8.92 -13.26
N ASP A 191 0.80 8.86 -12.56
CA ASP A 191 1.76 7.77 -12.72
C ASP A 191 1.22 6.42 -12.25
N ILE A 192 0.50 6.39 -11.12
CA ILE A 192 -0.20 5.18 -10.67
C ILE A 192 -1.30 4.77 -11.67
N LYS A 193 -2.00 5.74 -12.27
CA LYS A 193 -3.00 5.48 -13.32
C LYS A 193 -2.39 4.89 -14.58
N LYS A 194 -1.18 5.31 -14.99
CA LYS A 194 -0.48 4.67 -16.11
C LYS A 194 -0.18 3.20 -15.83
N LEU A 195 0.11 2.87 -14.56
CA LEU A 195 0.32 1.49 -14.14
C LEU A 195 -0.93 0.62 -14.21
N THR A 196 -2.17 1.14 -14.33
CA THR A 196 -3.38 0.30 -14.39
C THR A 196 -3.65 -0.30 -15.76
N ASN A 197 -2.89 0.10 -16.78
CA ASN A 197 -3.07 -0.41 -18.13
C ASN A 197 -2.24 -1.70 -18.29
N ASN A 198 -2.84 -2.77 -18.82
CA ASN A 198 -2.20 -4.06 -19.16
C ASN A 198 -1.84 -5.01 -18.00
N ASN A 199 -2.40 -4.86 -16.79
CA ASN A 199 -2.27 -5.91 -15.76
C ASN A 199 -3.51 -6.78 -15.65
N SER A 200 -3.42 -7.77 -14.76
CA SER A 200 -4.56 -8.60 -14.38
C SER A 200 -5.71 -7.76 -13.81
N LEU A 201 -6.94 -8.26 -13.98
CA LEU A 201 -8.15 -7.65 -13.46
C LEU A 201 -8.04 -7.31 -11.96
N LYS A 202 -7.48 -8.22 -11.16
CA LYS A 202 -7.36 -8.05 -9.70
C LYS A 202 -6.36 -6.96 -9.32
N ILE A 203 -5.24 -6.86 -10.04
CA ILE A 203 -4.28 -5.76 -9.85
C ILE A 203 -4.92 -4.43 -10.21
N ASN A 204 -5.62 -4.35 -11.35
CA ASN A 204 -6.29 -3.12 -11.79
C ASN A 204 -7.39 -2.69 -10.81
N GLN A 205 -8.23 -3.61 -10.35
CA GLN A 205 -9.25 -3.33 -9.32
C GLN A 205 -8.61 -2.78 -8.03
N TYR A 206 -7.50 -3.38 -7.59
CA TYR A 206 -6.79 -2.94 -6.40
C TYR A 206 -6.17 -1.54 -6.57
N LEU A 207 -5.48 -1.28 -7.68
CA LEU A 207 -4.89 0.02 -7.97
C LEU A 207 -5.95 1.11 -8.16
N ASN A 208 -7.08 0.80 -8.82
CA ASN A 208 -8.19 1.74 -8.95
C ASN A 208 -8.81 2.10 -7.59
N LYS A 209 -8.91 1.15 -6.66
CA LYS A 209 -9.35 1.43 -5.29
C LYS A 209 -8.36 2.33 -4.55
N LYS A 210 -7.05 2.14 -4.77
CA LYS A 210 -6.00 3.04 -4.24
C LYS A 210 -6.11 4.45 -4.82
N LEU A 211 -6.25 4.56 -6.13
CA LEU A 211 -6.45 5.83 -6.84
C LEU A 211 -7.71 6.56 -6.36
N ALA A 212 -8.83 5.87 -6.17
CA ALA A 212 -10.05 6.48 -5.64
C ALA A 212 -9.86 7.02 -4.22
N THR A 213 -9.16 6.25 -3.36
CA THR A 213 -8.86 6.66 -1.98
C THR A 213 -7.98 7.90 -1.92
N LEU A 214 -7.00 8.00 -2.81
CA LEU A 214 -6.13 9.17 -2.91
C LEU A 214 -6.86 10.35 -3.59
N GLY A 215 -7.52 10.10 -4.72
CA GLY A 215 -8.18 11.10 -5.55
C GLY A 215 -9.34 11.83 -4.87
N ARG A 216 -9.94 11.28 -3.82
CA ARG A 216 -11.03 11.92 -3.06
C ARG A 216 -10.71 13.31 -2.50
N TYR A 217 -9.42 13.63 -2.38
CA TYR A 217 -8.95 14.93 -1.86
C TYR A 217 -8.63 15.94 -2.97
N LEU A 218 -8.66 15.56 -4.24
CA LEU A 218 -8.48 16.51 -5.34
C LEU A 218 -9.50 17.67 -5.31
N PRO A 219 -10.78 17.48 -4.94
CA PRO A 219 -11.74 18.58 -4.88
C PRO A 219 -11.40 19.67 -3.84
N VAL A 220 -10.53 19.39 -2.85
CA VAL A 220 -10.16 20.37 -1.82
C VAL A 220 -9.01 21.29 -2.24
N VAL A 221 -8.43 21.04 -3.42
CA VAL A 221 -7.35 21.84 -4.01
C VAL A 221 -7.95 23.14 -4.55
N PRO A 222 -7.58 24.32 -3.99
CA PRO A 222 -8.19 25.57 -4.38
C PRO A 222 -7.80 25.97 -5.80
N GLN A 223 -8.73 26.57 -6.54
CA GLN A 223 -8.50 27.11 -7.87
C GLN A 223 -8.08 28.58 -7.82
N ILE A 224 -8.63 29.34 -6.88
CA ILE A 224 -8.27 30.74 -6.58
C ILE A 224 -8.12 30.96 -5.07
N PRO A 225 -7.42 32.02 -4.61
CA PRO A 225 -7.29 32.32 -3.18
C PRO A 225 -8.64 32.41 -2.44
N ASN A 226 -9.67 32.96 -3.08
CA ASN A 226 -11.00 33.10 -2.49
C ASN A 226 -11.64 31.75 -2.12
N ASP A 227 -11.23 30.63 -2.74
CA ASP A 227 -11.78 29.31 -2.41
C ASP A 227 -11.46 28.88 -0.97
N ILE A 228 -10.47 29.49 -0.31
CA ILE A 228 -10.06 29.21 1.07
C ILE A 228 -10.22 30.39 2.04
N ILE A 229 -10.59 31.57 1.55
CA ILE A 229 -10.77 32.78 2.37
C ILE A 229 -12.25 33.11 2.56
N ASP A 230 -13.03 33.05 1.48
CA ASP A 230 -14.44 33.44 1.49
C ASP A 230 -15.31 32.30 2.01
N LYS A 231 -15.71 32.40 3.28
CA LYS A 231 -16.58 31.42 3.94
C LYS A 231 -18.04 31.47 3.49
N THR A 232 -18.43 32.49 2.75
CA THR A 232 -19.79 32.62 2.22
C THR A 232 -19.94 31.93 0.87
N ARG A 233 -18.83 31.72 0.17
CA ARG A 233 -18.79 31.04 -1.13
C ARG A 233 -18.79 29.51 -0.95
N PRO A 234 -19.68 28.79 -1.66
CA PRO A 234 -19.61 27.33 -1.72
C PRO A 234 -18.27 26.89 -2.32
N SER A 235 -17.45 26.21 -1.52
CA SER A 235 -16.14 25.72 -1.94
C SER A 235 -15.85 24.38 -1.27
N ASN A 236 -15.44 23.38 -2.05
CA ASN A 236 -14.93 22.11 -1.52
C ASN A 236 -13.58 22.26 -0.80
N SER A 237 -12.95 23.45 -0.86
CA SER A 237 -11.70 23.74 -0.16
C SER A 237 -11.94 24.16 1.30
N LEU A 238 -13.18 24.46 1.69
CA LEU A 238 -13.59 24.82 3.05
C LEU A 238 -14.53 23.77 3.65
N HIS A 239 -14.14 23.18 4.77
CA HIS A 239 -14.99 22.29 5.57
C HIS A 239 -15.04 22.81 6.99
N ASP A 240 -16.24 22.96 7.56
CA ASP A 240 -16.45 23.59 8.87
C ASP A 240 -15.77 24.98 8.98
N GLY A 241 -15.72 25.71 7.86
CA GLY A 241 -15.05 27.01 7.72
C GLY A 241 -13.52 26.97 7.64
N PHE A 242 -12.89 25.78 7.71
CA PHE A 242 -11.44 25.62 7.73
C PHE A 242 -10.87 25.30 6.34
N PRO A 243 -9.77 25.95 5.92
CA PRO A 243 -9.02 25.63 4.69
C PRO A 243 -8.46 24.20 4.69
N THR A 244 -9.20 23.28 4.07
CA THR A 244 -8.95 21.83 4.14
C THR A 244 -7.62 21.45 3.50
N ILE A 245 -7.18 22.20 2.49
CA ILE A 245 -5.88 22.00 1.83
C ILE A 245 -4.70 22.06 2.82
N TYR A 246 -4.77 22.92 3.84
CA TYR A 246 -3.72 23.00 4.87
C TYR A 246 -3.73 21.79 5.81
N LYS A 247 -4.90 21.20 6.09
CA LYS A 247 -4.97 19.92 6.81
C LYS A 247 -4.37 18.79 5.97
N LEU A 248 -4.67 18.77 4.67
CA LEU A 248 -4.14 17.77 3.75
C LEU A 248 -2.61 17.85 3.63
N LEU A 249 -2.08 19.05 3.37
CA LEU A 249 -0.65 19.31 3.29
C LEU A 249 0.07 18.95 4.61
N SER A 250 -0.49 19.33 5.76
CA SER A 250 0.10 18.95 7.06
C SER A 250 0.09 17.43 7.26
N CYS A 251 -0.94 16.70 6.84
CA CYS A 251 -0.94 15.24 6.86
C CYS A 251 0.18 14.65 5.96
N PHE A 252 0.40 15.23 4.79
CA PHE A 252 1.50 14.81 3.90
C PHE A 252 2.87 15.05 4.55
N GLN A 253 3.10 16.24 5.11
CA GLN A 253 4.34 16.56 5.84
C GLN A 253 4.55 15.61 7.02
N TYR A 254 3.48 15.30 7.76
CA TYR A 254 3.55 14.38 8.89
C TYR A 254 3.93 12.97 8.43
N LYS A 255 3.36 12.50 7.31
CA LYS A 255 3.69 11.19 6.77
C LYS A 255 5.12 11.14 6.21
N SER A 256 5.57 12.21 5.56
CA SER A 256 6.98 12.38 5.14
C SER A 256 7.92 12.30 6.34
N ALA A 257 7.56 12.90 7.47
CA ALA A 257 8.37 12.80 8.69
C ALA A 257 8.49 11.36 9.20
N LEU A 258 7.38 10.62 9.23
CA LEU A 258 7.38 9.22 9.64
C LEU A 258 8.23 8.35 8.71
N LEU A 259 8.06 8.50 7.39
CA LEU A 259 8.86 7.76 6.41
C LEU A 259 10.35 8.11 6.54
N SER A 260 10.70 9.39 6.69
CA SER A 260 12.10 9.79 6.91
C SER A 260 12.72 9.16 8.15
N ILE A 261 11.96 8.92 9.23
CA ILE A 261 12.44 8.14 10.39
C ILE A 261 12.69 6.68 10.00
N GLU A 262 11.75 6.05 9.29
CA GLU A 262 11.88 4.65 8.83
C GLU A 262 13.13 4.46 7.95
N TYR A 263 13.43 5.44 7.10
CA TYR A 263 14.64 5.47 6.25
C TYR A 263 15.89 6.04 6.95
N LYS A 264 15.90 6.09 8.30
CA LYS A 264 17.06 6.51 9.11
C LYS A 264 17.57 7.94 8.80
N ASN A 265 16.68 8.84 8.38
CA ASN A 265 16.97 10.26 8.14
C ASN A 265 16.26 11.17 9.16
N PRO A 266 16.73 11.22 10.43
CA PRO A 266 16.05 11.95 11.50
C PRO A 266 16.02 13.47 11.30
N ASN A 267 16.95 14.02 10.51
CA ASN A 267 17.04 15.45 10.25
C ASN A 267 15.96 15.94 9.29
N SER A 268 15.79 15.25 8.16
CA SER A 268 14.64 15.46 7.28
C SER A 268 13.35 15.27 8.07
N ALA A 269 13.26 14.19 8.85
CA ALA A 269 12.06 13.92 9.62
C ALA A 269 11.73 15.02 10.63
N PHE A 270 12.73 15.58 11.31
CA PHE A 270 12.54 16.71 12.21
C PHE A 270 12.04 17.95 11.46
N LEU A 271 12.65 18.29 10.31
CA LEU A 271 12.20 19.39 9.48
C LEU A 271 10.73 19.23 9.06
N HIS A 272 10.34 18.05 8.56
CA HIS A 272 8.96 17.75 8.17
C HIS A 272 7.99 17.77 9.35
N SER A 273 8.43 17.38 10.56
CA SER A 273 7.61 17.52 11.76
C SER A 273 7.24 18.99 12.00
N ILE A 274 8.21 19.92 11.91
CA ILE A 274 7.93 21.34 12.13
C ILE A 274 7.09 21.92 10.99
N ARG A 275 7.33 21.53 9.73
CA ARG A 275 6.49 21.92 8.60
C ARG A 275 5.04 21.45 8.75
N THR A 276 4.81 20.28 9.37
CA THR A 276 3.47 19.77 9.66
C THR A 276 2.64 20.78 10.46
N ILE A 277 3.19 21.25 11.60
CA ILE A 277 2.47 22.19 12.45
C ILE A 277 2.45 23.60 11.84
N GLU A 278 3.50 24.01 11.13
CA GLU A 278 3.53 25.30 10.41
C GLU A 278 2.36 25.43 9.44
N THR A 279 2.23 24.46 8.54
CA THR A 279 1.14 24.43 7.56
C THR A 279 -0.23 24.35 8.23
N TYR A 280 -0.39 23.53 9.26
CA TYR A 280 -1.69 23.46 9.96
C TYR A 280 -2.06 24.80 10.61
N ILE A 281 -1.10 25.49 11.22
CA ILE A 281 -1.29 26.79 11.87
C ILE A 281 -1.65 27.89 10.87
N GLU A 282 -1.08 27.87 9.66
CA GLU A 282 -1.46 28.79 8.59
C GLU A 282 -2.95 28.67 8.24
N GLY A 283 -3.43 27.43 8.04
CA GLY A 283 -4.85 27.17 7.81
C GLY A 283 -5.72 27.61 9.00
N PHE A 284 -5.26 27.38 10.23
CA PHE A 284 -5.97 27.79 11.44
C PHE A 284 -6.07 29.32 11.59
N LEU A 285 -5.03 30.07 11.23
CA LEU A 285 -5.07 31.53 11.26
C LEU A 285 -6.07 32.11 10.23
N ILE A 286 -6.16 31.50 9.04
CA ILE A 286 -7.18 31.85 8.04
C ILE A 286 -8.58 31.50 8.57
N TYR A 287 -8.74 30.29 9.14
CA TYR A 287 -9.99 29.89 9.80
C TYR A 287 -10.43 30.89 10.88
N ALA A 288 -9.49 31.45 11.63
CA ALA A 288 -9.77 32.43 12.67
C ALA A 288 -9.99 33.88 12.15
N ASN A 289 -9.99 34.10 10.84
CA ASN A 289 -10.04 35.43 10.20
C ASN A 289 -8.90 36.37 10.61
N ILE A 290 -7.75 35.82 11.01
CA ILE A 290 -6.55 36.59 11.40
C ILE A 290 -5.55 36.68 10.25
N ALA A 291 -5.56 35.68 9.37
CA ALA A 291 -4.71 35.64 8.19
C ALA A 291 -5.52 35.55 6.89
N THR A 292 -4.87 35.95 5.80
CA THR A 292 -5.39 35.87 4.43
C THR A 292 -4.25 35.58 3.45
N ILE A 293 -4.60 35.26 2.20
CA ILE A 293 -3.67 35.23 1.07
C ILE A 293 -4.10 36.32 0.11
N SER A 294 -3.24 37.32 -0.10
CA SER A 294 -3.52 38.42 -1.02
C SER A 294 -2.24 39.10 -1.50
N ASP A 295 -2.39 39.96 -2.50
CA ASP A 295 -1.28 40.78 -2.99
C ASP A 295 -0.74 41.69 -1.89
N CYS A 296 0.58 41.68 -1.72
CA CYS A 296 1.32 42.53 -0.80
C CYS A 296 1.88 43.72 -1.57
N TYR A 297 1.57 44.93 -1.11
CA TYR A 297 2.07 46.18 -1.71
C TYR A 297 3.10 46.84 -0.80
N LYS A 298 4.15 47.42 -1.40
CA LYS A 298 5.15 48.23 -0.72
C LYS A 298 5.29 49.55 -1.48
N ARG A 299 5.00 50.68 -0.82
CA ARG A 299 5.03 52.02 -1.43
C ARG A 299 4.19 52.08 -2.72
N ASN A 300 2.96 51.56 -2.69
CA ASN A 300 2.02 51.48 -3.81
C ASN A 300 2.47 50.65 -5.02
N ALA A 301 3.63 49.99 -4.96
CA ALA A 301 4.05 48.99 -5.93
C ALA A 301 3.73 47.58 -5.41
N LEU A 302 3.28 46.70 -6.31
CA LEU A 302 3.13 45.29 -5.99
C LEU A 302 4.50 44.72 -5.61
N PHE A 303 4.62 44.29 -4.36
CA PHE A 303 5.84 43.70 -3.82
C PHE A 303 5.85 42.18 -4.02
N GLU A 304 4.70 41.53 -3.83
CA GLU A 304 4.55 40.08 -3.97
C GLU A 304 3.09 39.72 -4.20
N LYS A 305 2.83 38.74 -5.06
CA LYS A 305 1.49 38.21 -5.31
C LYS A 305 1.15 37.06 -4.38
N ASP A 306 -0.13 36.96 -4.02
CA ASP A 306 -0.68 35.89 -3.18
C ASP A 306 0.19 35.60 -1.95
N ALA A 307 0.59 36.63 -1.21
CA ALA A 307 1.40 36.49 -0.02
C ALA A 307 0.54 36.12 1.19
N PHE A 308 1.06 35.29 2.09
CA PHE A 308 0.42 35.05 3.39
C PHE A 308 0.55 36.27 4.31
N LEU A 309 -0.58 36.90 4.63
CA LEU A 309 -0.65 38.09 5.48
C LEU A 309 -1.34 37.77 6.80
N ILE A 310 -0.85 38.36 7.90
CA ILE A 310 -1.54 38.39 9.20
C ILE A 310 -1.91 39.84 9.47
N ASN A 311 -3.19 40.12 9.75
CA ASN A 311 -3.69 41.49 9.95
C ASN A 311 -3.24 42.44 8.82
N ASN A 312 -3.34 41.99 7.56
CA ASN A 312 -2.92 42.71 6.35
C ASN A 312 -1.44 43.08 6.27
N GLN A 313 -0.58 42.49 7.11
CA GLN A 313 0.86 42.66 7.06
C GLN A 313 1.54 41.36 6.68
N LYS A 314 2.55 41.45 5.82
CA LYS A 314 3.39 40.30 5.49
C LYS A 314 4.16 39.88 6.74
N VAL A 315 4.01 38.62 7.14
CA VAL A 315 4.74 38.03 8.27
C VAL A 315 5.74 37.00 7.78
N SER A 316 7.03 37.29 8.01
CA SER A 316 8.10 36.33 7.77
C SER A 316 8.31 35.40 8.98
N GLY A 317 8.47 34.10 8.69
CA GLY A 317 8.88 33.08 9.67
C GLY A 317 7.75 32.47 10.50
N PHE A 318 7.92 31.18 10.83
CA PHE A 318 6.91 30.40 11.54
C PHE A 318 6.67 30.87 12.99
N GLY A 319 7.71 31.31 13.70
CA GLY A 319 7.57 31.69 15.13
C GLY A 319 6.52 32.77 15.39
N ARG A 320 6.42 33.79 14.52
CA ARG A 320 5.40 34.84 14.62
C ARG A 320 3.99 34.32 14.31
N LYS A 321 3.85 33.42 13.32
CA LYS A 321 2.59 32.75 12.98
C LYS A 321 2.11 31.91 14.18
N TYR A 322 3.01 31.14 14.80
CA TYR A 322 2.71 30.31 15.97
C TYR A 322 2.33 31.12 17.21
N ALA A 323 3.02 32.24 17.46
CA ALA A 323 2.66 33.17 18.53
C ALA A 323 1.26 33.76 18.34
N SER A 324 0.93 34.15 17.10
CA SER A 324 -0.39 34.70 16.76
C SER A 324 -1.50 33.68 17.00
N ALA A 325 -1.27 32.41 16.61
CA ALA A 325 -2.22 31.33 16.84
C ALA A 325 -2.43 31.00 18.33
N GLY A 326 -1.40 31.19 19.16
CA GLY A 326 -1.48 30.93 20.61
C GLY A 326 -2.52 31.77 21.35
N ASN A 327 -2.84 32.96 20.84
CA ASN A 327 -3.83 33.85 21.44
C ASN A 327 -5.28 33.45 21.12
N ILE A 328 -5.50 32.59 20.13
CA ILE A 328 -6.82 32.16 19.68
C ILE A 328 -7.25 30.97 20.54
N ASN A 329 -8.48 30.99 21.06
CA ASN A 329 -9.06 29.91 21.87
C ASN A 329 -8.14 29.42 23.02
N ASN A 330 -7.29 30.31 23.55
CA ASN A 330 -6.31 30.03 24.60
C ASN A 330 -5.37 28.84 24.31
N ILE A 331 -4.99 28.60 23.04
CA ILE A 331 -4.06 27.53 22.65
C ILE A 331 -2.72 27.63 23.39
N LYS A 332 -2.27 28.84 23.74
CA LYS A 332 -1.06 29.07 24.55
C LYS A 332 -1.05 28.34 25.90
N ASN A 333 -2.21 27.96 26.44
CA ASN A 333 -2.33 27.24 27.71
C ASN A 333 -2.23 25.72 27.53
N HIS A 334 -2.17 25.21 26.30
CA HIS A 334 -1.98 23.78 26.06
C HIS A 334 -0.62 23.32 26.58
N LYS A 335 -0.57 22.17 27.27
CA LYS A 335 0.63 21.67 27.96
C LYS A 335 1.89 21.55 27.10
N PHE A 336 1.72 21.34 25.78
CA PHE A 336 2.84 21.21 24.83
C PHE A 336 3.15 22.47 24.02
N TYR A 337 2.48 23.59 24.29
CA TYR A 337 2.66 24.83 23.52
C TYR A 337 4.12 25.32 23.58
N GLN A 338 4.68 25.38 24.79
CA GLN A 338 6.08 25.79 24.97
C GLN A 338 7.05 24.78 24.35
N ASN A 339 6.77 23.48 24.44
CA ASN A 339 7.62 22.49 23.79
C ASN A 339 7.65 22.65 22.27
N ILE A 340 6.52 22.95 21.61
CA ILE A 340 6.54 23.24 20.16
C ILE A 340 7.34 24.51 19.89
N ARG A 341 7.20 25.56 20.71
CA ARG A 341 7.99 26.78 20.56
C ARG A 341 9.50 26.51 20.61
N GLU A 342 9.96 25.72 21.58
CA GLU A 342 11.35 25.26 21.67
C GLU A 342 11.77 24.49 20.41
N MET A 343 10.92 23.62 19.88
CA MET A 343 11.21 22.86 18.65
C MET A 343 11.31 23.76 17.41
N ILE A 344 10.54 24.85 17.33
CA ILE A 344 10.65 25.86 16.28
C ILE A 344 12.01 26.56 16.35
N ASP A 345 12.47 26.90 17.56
CA ASP A 345 13.78 27.52 17.76
C ASP A 345 14.92 26.56 17.41
N LEU A 346 14.79 25.28 17.78
CA LEU A 346 15.74 24.23 17.39
C LEU A 346 15.77 24.03 15.86
N ARG A 347 14.62 24.10 15.18
CA ARG A 347 14.56 24.03 13.71
C ARG A 347 15.39 25.12 13.06
N ASN A 348 15.45 26.33 13.61
CA ASN A 348 16.28 27.39 13.02
C ASN A 348 17.78 27.09 13.13
N LYS A 349 18.18 26.29 14.12
CA LYS A 349 19.56 25.82 14.33
C LYS A 349 19.89 24.52 13.59
N LEU A 350 18.92 23.90 12.90
CA LEU A 350 19.10 22.65 12.17
C LEU A 350 20.05 22.83 10.98
N TYR A 351 20.86 21.80 10.69
CA TYR A 351 21.79 21.84 9.55
C TYR A 351 21.09 21.97 8.19
N LEU A 352 19.85 21.50 8.07
CA LEU A 352 19.06 21.62 6.85
C LEU A 352 18.46 23.02 6.65
N THR A 353 18.74 23.96 7.55
CA THR A 353 18.20 25.32 7.48
C THR A 353 19.31 26.36 7.54
N HIS A 354 19.84 26.66 8.72
CA HIS A 354 20.73 27.80 8.96
C HIS A 354 21.78 27.56 10.05
N GLY A 355 21.85 26.37 10.66
CA GLY A 355 22.79 26.09 11.77
C GLY A 355 23.55 24.79 11.60
N ASP A 356 24.05 24.23 12.70
CA ASP A 356 24.91 23.02 12.71
C ASP A 356 24.29 21.85 13.51
N MET A 357 23.08 22.03 14.05
CA MET A 357 22.42 21.00 14.85
C MET A 357 21.99 19.82 13.96
N LYS A 358 22.26 18.60 14.44
CA LYS A 358 21.69 17.37 13.90
C LYS A 358 20.60 16.84 14.85
N ALA A 359 19.40 16.64 14.34
CA ALA A 359 18.32 15.98 15.05
C ALA A 359 18.56 14.46 15.13
N CYS A 360 18.18 13.87 16.26
CA CYS A 360 18.14 12.43 16.46
C CYS A 360 16.69 11.92 16.45
N SER A 361 16.50 10.61 16.24
CA SER A 361 15.16 10.01 16.16
C SER A 361 14.31 10.25 17.41
N THR A 362 14.92 10.32 18.60
CA THR A 362 14.22 10.59 19.86
C THR A 362 13.61 11.99 19.88
N LEU A 363 14.38 13.00 19.47
CA LEU A 363 13.90 14.39 19.36
C LEU A 363 12.73 14.47 18.38
N THR A 364 12.90 13.87 17.19
CA THR A 364 11.88 13.87 16.15
C THR A 364 10.59 13.19 16.60
N LYS A 365 10.66 12.02 17.23
CA LYS A 365 9.47 11.30 17.73
C LYS A 365 8.73 12.12 18.80
N ARG A 366 9.46 12.79 19.70
CA ARG A 366 8.85 13.70 20.68
C ARG A 366 8.16 14.89 20.01
N SER A 367 8.81 15.53 19.03
CA SER A 367 8.23 16.61 18.23
C SER A 367 6.90 16.20 17.60
N LEU A 368 6.88 15.06 16.90
CA LEU A 368 5.67 14.53 16.26
C LEU A 368 4.52 14.30 17.25
N ASN A 369 4.81 13.75 18.44
CA ASN A 369 3.81 13.55 19.48
C ASN A 369 3.20 14.87 19.98
N TYR A 370 4.04 15.88 20.23
CA TYR A 370 3.58 17.19 20.67
C TYR A 370 2.73 17.88 19.60
N ILE A 371 3.15 17.78 18.34
CA ILE A 371 2.46 18.36 17.19
C ILE A 371 1.07 17.75 17.03
N ILE A 372 0.94 16.42 17.02
CA ILE A 372 -0.37 15.77 16.88
C ILE A 372 -1.30 16.16 18.02
N ALA A 373 -0.79 16.20 19.26
CA ALA A 373 -1.59 16.57 20.41
C ALA A 373 -2.14 18.00 20.27
N ILE A 374 -1.33 18.95 19.81
CA ILE A 374 -1.77 20.33 19.56
C ILE A 374 -2.74 20.41 18.37
N ILE A 375 -2.46 19.75 17.25
CA ILE A 375 -3.36 19.72 16.09
C ILE A 375 -4.74 19.18 16.48
N ASN A 376 -4.79 18.06 17.19
CA ASN A 376 -6.05 17.47 17.64
C ASN A 376 -6.79 18.38 18.64
N HIS A 377 -6.06 19.06 19.52
CA HIS A 377 -6.66 20.05 20.41
C HIS A 377 -7.26 21.22 19.63
N ILE A 378 -6.55 21.75 18.63
CA ILE A 378 -7.05 22.85 17.77
C ILE A 378 -8.29 22.41 16.99
N ASP A 379 -8.27 21.22 16.38
CA ASP A 379 -9.43 20.66 15.67
C ASP A 379 -10.65 20.53 16.58
N LEU A 380 -10.45 20.11 17.83
CA LEU A 380 -11.52 19.98 18.83
C LEU A 380 -12.12 21.34 19.20
N VAL A 381 -11.29 22.32 19.59
CA VAL A 381 -11.79 23.65 19.99
C VAL A 381 -12.33 24.46 18.81
N SER A 382 -11.91 24.13 17.58
CA SER A 382 -12.40 24.73 16.33
C SER A 382 -13.59 23.96 15.74
N ASN A 383 -14.14 22.98 16.46
CA ASN A 383 -15.34 22.22 16.10
C ASN A 383 -15.29 21.57 14.69
N GLN A 384 -14.16 20.96 14.34
CA GLN A 384 -13.88 20.41 13.01
C GLN A 384 -14.46 18.99 12.84
N LYS A 385 -15.79 18.89 12.69
CA LYS A 385 -16.53 17.60 12.70
C LYS A 385 -16.52 16.86 11.36
N THR A 386 -16.67 17.56 10.24
CA THR A 386 -16.89 16.96 8.92
C THR A 386 -15.63 16.28 8.40
N LEU A 387 -14.51 17.00 8.52
CA LEU A 387 -13.20 16.56 8.04
C LEU A 387 -12.07 16.95 9.02
N PRO A 388 -12.00 16.27 10.18
CA PRO A 388 -10.89 16.43 11.11
C PRO A 388 -9.58 15.92 10.49
N TRP A 389 -8.47 16.51 10.90
CA TRP A 389 -7.11 16.17 10.48
C TRP A 389 -6.82 14.68 10.65
N SER A 390 -7.23 14.09 11.79
CA SER A 390 -7.03 12.67 12.09
C SER A 390 -7.71 11.73 11.09
N LYS A 391 -8.87 12.12 10.55
CA LYS A 391 -9.58 11.37 9.49
C LYS A 391 -8.78 11.44 8.18
N ILE A 392 -8.29 12.64 7.81
CA ILE A 392 -7.48 12.84 6.60
C ILE A 392 -6.19 12.01 6.69
N TYR A 393 -5.45 12.15 7.80
CA TYR A 393 -4.22 11.41 8.03
C TYR A 393 -4.42 9.90 7.97
N ARG A 394 -5.48 9.37 8.60
CA ARG A 394 -5.77 7.93 8.59
C ARG A 394 -5.98 7.40 7.16
N ASP A 395 -6.63 8.18 6.31
CA ASP A 395 -6.88 7.78 4.92
C ASP A 395 -5.58 7.83 4.09
N ILE A 396 -4.72 8.82 4.35
CA ILE A 396 -3.37 8.89 3.79
C ILE A 396 -2.51 7.69 4.25
N ASP A 397 -2.48 7.38 5.54
CA ASP A 397 -1.69 6.27 6.07
C ASP A 397 -2.13 4.91 5.50
N LYS A 398 -3.45 4.71 5.36
CA LYS A 398 -4.01 3.50 4.72
C LYS A 398 -3.64 3.41 3.23
N SER A 399 -3.47 4.53 2.53
CA SER A 399 -3.14 4.51 1.10
C SER A 399 -1.76 3.90 0.84
N LEU A 400 -0.80 4.11 1.74
CA LEU A 400 0.57 3.58 1.68
C LEU A 400 0.73 2.11 2.06
N ARG A 401 -0.28 1.49 2.69
CA ARG A 401 -0.22 0.07 3.07
C ARG A 401 -0.60 -0.80 1.87
N PHE A 402 0.37 -1.55 1.33
CA PHE A 402 0.13 -2.44 0.19
C PHE A 402 -0.07 -3.89 0.64
N ASP A 403 -1.20 -4.49 0.26
CA ASP A 403 -1.44 -5.92 0.44
C ASP A 403 -0.85 -6.70 -0.76
N PHE A 404 0.47 -6.88 -0.75
CA PHE A 404 1.15 -7.62 -1.82
C PHE A 404 0.65 -9.06 -1.93
N TYR A 405 0.59 -9.77 -0.79
CA TYR A 405 0.20 -11.17 -0.77
C TYR A 405 -1.24 -11.38 -1.23
N GLY A 406 -2.21 -10.68 -0.63
CA GLY A 406 -3.63 -10.91 -0.91
C GLY A 406 -4.00 -10.59 -2.36
N VAL A 407 -3.42 -9.52 -2.92
CA VAL A 407 -3.67 -9.12 -4.31
C VAL A 407 -3.03 -10.10 -5.29
N THR A 408 -1.76 -10.45 -5.11
CA THR A 408 -1.08 -11.45 -5.96
C THR A 408 -1.78 -12.79 -5.87
N LYS A 409 -2.17 -13.24 -4.66
CA LYS A 409 -2.89 -14.49 -4.47
C LYS A 409 -4.23 -14.48 -5.22
N SER A 410 -5.02 -13.42 -5.05
CA SER A 410 -6.32 -13.28 -5.72
C SER A 410 -6.16 -13.25 -7.25
N SER A 411 -5.14 -12.58 -7.76
CA SER A 411 -4.83 -12.50 -9.19
C SER A 411 -4.49 -13.86 -9.78
N LEU A 412 -3.62 -14.62 -9.10
CA LEU A 412 -3.27 -15.98 -9.47
C LEU A 412 -4.48 -16.91 -9.45
N SER A 413 -5.27 -16.88 -8.36
CA SER A 413 -6.49 -17.69 -8.26
C SER A 413 -7.48 -17.36 -9.38
N ASN A 414 -7.69 -16.08 -9.70
CA ASN A 414 -8.55 -15.66 -10.80
C ASN A 414 -8.05 -16.13 -12.18
N SER A 415 -6.77 -16.48 -12.28
CA SER A 415 -6.15 -16.83 -13.56
C SER A 415 -5.97 -18.32 -13.79
N PHE A 416 -5.99 -19.12 -12.73
CA PHE A 416 -5.60 -20.53 -12.79
C PHE A 416 -6.53 -21.47 -12.02
N ILE A 417 -7.33 -20.96 -11.08
CA ILE A 417 -8.30 -21.78 -10.34
C ILE A 417 -9.66 -21.67 -11.03
N HIS A 418 -10.10 -22.78 -11.61
CA HIS A 418 -11.42 -22.95 -12.22
C HIS A 418 -12.23 -24.02 -11.46
N GLU A 419 -13.29 -24.57 -12.06
CA GLU A 419 -14.13 -25.60 -11.41
C GLU A 419 -13.35 -26.90 -11.13
N ILE A 420 -13.82 -27.65 -10.13
CA ILE A 420 -13.21 -28.90 -9.65
C ILE A 420 -14.32 -29.88 -9.28
N TYR A 421 -14.15 -31.14 -9.66
CA TYR A 421 -15.04 -32.26 -9.36
C TYR A 421 -14.27 -33.33 -8.59
N PHE A 422 -14.76 -33.69 -7.41
CA PHE A 422 -14.19 -34.75 -6.58
C PHE A 422 -15.01 -36.02 -6.75
N GLN A 423 -14.34 -37.13 -7.06
CA GLN A 423 -14.92 -38.46 -6.99
C GLN A 423 -14.13 -39.26 -5.96
N LEU A 424 -14.70 -39.37 -4.77
CA LEU A 424 -14.14 -40.18 -3.70
C LEU A 424 -14.65 -41.60 -3.87
N HIS A 425 -13.75 -42.56 -4.04
CA HIS A 425 -14.12 -43.96 -3.89
C HIS A 425 -14.19 -44.24 -2.39
N ARG A 426 -15.33 -43.93 -1.78
CA ARG A 426 -15.63 -44.36 -0.41
C ARG A 426 -16.11 -45.79 -0.46
N ASP A 427 -15.46 -46.64 0.32
CA ASP A 427 -15.94 -47.99 0.64
C ASP A 427 -17.37 -47.89 1.18
N GLU A 428 -18.26 -48.70 0.62
CA GLU A 428 -19.51 -49.11 1.29
C GLU A 428 -19.20 -50.02 2.47
#